data_AF-A0A7K3XZV1-F1
#
_entry.id   AF-A0A7K3XZV1-F1
#
_cell.length_a   1.000
_cell.length_b   1.000
_cell.length_c   1.000
_cell.angle_alpha   90.00
_cell.angle_beta   90.00
_cell.angle_gamma   90.00
#
_symmetry.space_group_name_H-M   'P 1'
#
loop_
_entity.id
_entity.type
_entity.pdbx_description
1 polymer ?
#
loop_
_entity_poly.entity_id
_entity_poly.type
_entity_poly.pdbx_seq_one_letter_code
_entity_poly.pdbx_strand_id
1 'polypeptide(L)'
;MLVKPSLVLQVKLVGSDWSEACAAEVKRSYMYIAQSIVSELGEDEAEDGNVMRLSIRLMRPYWDPTDPKSQELWEASMMPWLVNATRNLSTAMHNYNTVRHPMGAGNLVYEWADYDFGANALIRVKVDAENRITGYMPAIANEVRTLLHEGALGEGVAMIRVPSRASWEAQVQAAREAQRQAAEAAAAAEAQAAEQAEPADPQAAEAAGAEDGSPAAVVAEPTEPAEPAAPQADADRADADVPETPEASEDVAGPDASTPAFDIDFSVWGIEYADGTVVEYDSATRTLR
;
A
#
# COMPACT_ATOMS: atom_id res chain seq x y z
N MET A 1 19.17 30.53 9.53
CA MET A 1 18.58 29.24 9.97
C MET A 1 17.39 28.99 9.07
N LEU A 2 17.38 27.87 8.34
CA LEU A 2 16.28 27.53 7.46
C LEU A 2 15.05 27.15 8.30
N VAL A 3 13.90 27.78 8.05
CA VAL A 3 12.66 27.51 8.81
C VAL A 3 12.09 26.19 8.33
N LYS A 4 11.92 25.21 9.23
CA LYS A 4 11.34 23.91 8.89
C LYS A 4 9.80 23.95 8.94
N PRO A 5 9.10 23.25 8.04
CA PRO A 5 7.66 23.03 8.16
C PRO A 5 7.31 22.29 9.46
N SER A 6 6.15 22.60 10.02
CA SER A 6 5.50 21.79 11.06
C SER A 6 4.45 20.87 10.45
N LEU A 7 4.22 19.75 11.12
CA LEU A 7 3.29 18.70 10.70
C LEU A 7 2.44 18.25 11.88
N VAL A 8 1.13 18.15 11.65
CA VAL A 8 0.20 17.39 12.47
C VAL A 8 -0.43 16.32 11.58
N LEU A 9 -0.46 15.08 12.06
CA LEU A 9 -1.17 14.00 11.40
C LEU A 9 -2.60 13.97 11.90
N GLN A 10 -3.55 13.93 10.98
CA GLN A 10 -4.96 13.71 11.25
C GLN A 10 -5.35 12.39 10.59
N VAL A 11 -5.56 11.38 11.40
CA VAL A 11 -5.99 10.06 10.96
C VAL A 11 -7.50 10.01 11.12
N LYS A 12 -8.19 9.99 9.99
CA LYS A 12 -9.64 9.89 9.95
C LYS A 12 -9.98 8.45 9.55
N LEU A 13 -10.74 7.75 10.39
CA LEU A 13 -11.09 6.33 10.20
C LEU A 13 -12.58 6.13 9.96
N VAL A 14 -12.96 5.24 9.05
CA VAL A 14 -14.35 4.79 8.94
C VAL A 14 -14.79 4.10 10.24
N GLY A 15 -16.09 4.13 10.54
CA GLY A 15 -16.62 3.65 11.82
C GLY A 15 -16.29 2.18 12.14
N SER A 16 -16.12 1.32 11.13
CA SER A 16 -15.71 -0.08 11.33
C SER A 16 -14.28 -0.23 11.83
N ASP A 17 -13.39 0.68 11.45
CA ASP A 17 -11.96 0.65 11.80
C ASP A 17 -11.64 1.56 13.00
N TRP A 18 -12.62 2.38 13.39
CA TRP A 18 -12.50 3.29 14.52
C TRP A 18 -12.79 2.58 15.85
N SER A 19 -11.85 2.75 16.78
CA SER A 19 -12.05 2.45 18.20
C SER A 19 -11.04 3.24 19.03
N GLU A 20 -11.30 3.43 20.32
CA GLU A 20 -10.33 4.09 21.21
C GLU A 20 -8.99 3.34 21.27
N ALA A 21 -9.02 2.00 21.20
CA ALA A 21 -7.82 1.16 21.18
C ALA A 21 -7.02 1.35 19.88
N CYS A 22 -7.69 1.32 18.73
CA CYS A 22 -7.08 1.62 17.43
C CYS A 22 -6.47 3.03 17.43
N ALA A 23 -7.22 4.02 17.90
CA ALA A 23 -6.76 5.40 18.00
C ALA A 23 -5.53 5.56 18.91
N ALA A 24 -5.48 4.86 20.04
CA ALA A 24 -4.32 4.87 20.93
C ALA A 24 -3.09 4.23 20.27
N GLU A 25 -3.26 3.12 19.58
CA GLU A 25 -2.16 2.43 18.89
C GLU A 25 -1.64 3.23 17.70
N VAL A 26 -2.51 3.84 16.88
CA VAL A 26 -2.10 4.75 15.80
C VAL A 26 -1.26 5.90 16.35
N LYS A 27 -1.70 6.54 17.45
CA LYS A 27 -0.96 7.62 18.11
C LYS A 27 0.42 7.14 18.57
N ARG A 28 0.51 5.96 19.18
CA ARG A 28 1.77 5.35 19.61
C ARG A 28 2.69 5.05 18.43
N SER A 29 2.12 4.48 17.36
CA SER A 29 2.87 4.04 16.19
C SER A 29 3.40 5.19 15.34
N TYR A 30 2.72 6.34 15.28
CA TYR A 30 3.19 7.52 14.53
C TYR A 30 3.79 8.64 15.40
N MET A 31 3.90 8.44 16.72
CA MET A 31 4.44 9.44 17.66
C MET A 31 5.82 9.99 17.28
N TYR A 32 6.68 9.16 16.66
CA TYR A 32 8.03 9.57 16.24
C TYR A 32 8.05 10.40 14.94
N ILE A 33 6.92 10.50 14.25
CA ILE A 33 6.78 11.26 13.00
C ILE A 33 6.25 12.65 13.30
N ALA A 34 5.08 12.72 13.94
CA ALA A 34 4.41 13.96 14.29
C ALA A 34 3.28 13.72 15.30
N GLN A 35 2.81 14.80 15.92
CA GLN A 35 1.60 14.76 16.75
C GLN A 35 0.43 14.24 15.90
N SER A 36 -0.28 13.24 16.43
CA SER A 36 -1.39 12.59 15.73
C SER A 36 -2.71 12.86 16.44
N ILE A 37 -3.72 13.26 15.67
CA ILE A 37 -5.12 13.35 16.06
C ILE A 37 -5.84 12.22 15.32
N VAL A 38 -6.58 11.39 16.04
CA VAL A 38 -7.32 10.27 15.44
C VAL A 38 -8.79 10.48 15.72
N SER A 39 -9.62 10.40 14.70
CA SER A 39 -11.06 10.61 14.78
C SER A 39 -11.80 9.66 13.84
N GLU A 40 -13.07 9.45 14.12
CA GLU A 40 -13.99 8.80 13.18
C GLU A 40 -14.31 9.75 12.01
N LEU A 41 -14.48 9.22 10.79
CA LEU A 41 -15.05 9.94 9.66
C LEU A 41 -16.55 10.17 9.90
N GLY A 42 -17.05 11.32 9.47
CA GLY A 42 -18.49 11.49 9.33
C GLY A 42 -19.04 10.61 8.22
N GLU A 43 -20.32 10.25 8.31
CA GLU A 43 -21.01 9.40 7.32
C GLU A 43 -20.85 9.93 5.88
N ASP A 44 -20.91 11.25 5.69
CA ASP A 44 -20.78 11.90 4.38
C ASP A 44 -19.38 11.78 3.75
N GLU A 45 -18.34 11.54 4.55
CA GLU A 45 -16.97 11.36 4.06
C GLU A 45 -16.62 9.86 3.92
N ALA A 46 -17.44 8.96 4.47
CA ALA A 46 -17.08 7.54 4.66
C ALA A 46 -16.84 6.79 3.33
N GLU A 47 -17.43 7.26 2.23
CA GLU A 47 -17.20 6.73 0.88
C GLU A 47 -15.74 6.84 0.42
N ASP A 48 -14.96 7.74 1.01
CA ASP A 48 -13.53 7.87 0.73
C ASP A 48 -12.67 6.87 1.50
N GLY A 49 -13.25 6.06 2.38
CA GLY A 49 -12.48 5.14 3.23
C GLY A 49 -11.59 5.89 4.25
N ASN A 50 -10.63 5.18 4.83
CA ASN A 50 -9.71 5.78 5.80
C ASN A 50 -8.78 6.80 5.12
N VAL A 51 -8.56 7.94 5.77
CA VAL A 51 -7.73 9.03 5.23
C VAL A 51 -6.62 9.42 6.21
N MET A 52 -5.40 9.46 5.70
CA MET A 52 -4.23 10.01 6.39
C MET A 52 -4.00 11.46 5.95
N ARG A 53 -4.28 12.45 6.81
CA ARG A 53 -4.07 13.86 6.48
C ARG A 53 -2.83 14.45 7.15
N LEU A 54 -1.93 14.97 6.34
CA LEU A 54 -0.76 15.75 6.72
C LEU A 54 -1.14 17.24 6.74
N SER A 55 -1.38 17.81 7.92
CA SER A 55 -1.56 19.25 8.09
C SER A 55 -0.20 19.94 8.16
N ILE A 56 0.19 20.59 7.08
CA ILE A 56 1.51 21.19 6.86
C ILE A 56 1.43 22.70 7.06
N ARG A 57 2.26 23.25 7.94
CA ARG A 57 2.30 24.70 8.17
C ARG A 57 3.74 25.20 8.15
N LEU A 58 3.92 26.45 7.70
CA LEU A 58 5.20 27.14 7.76
C LEU A 58 4.97 28.56 8.29
N MET A 59 5.85 29.00 9.18
CA MET A 59 5.71 30.28 9.90
C MET A 59 5.89 31.53 9.01
N ARG A 60 6.29 31.37 7.75
CA ARG A 60 6.51 32.46 6.79
C ARG A 60 5.76 32.15 5.51
N PRO A 61 5.30 33.17 4.75
CA PRO A 61 4.78 32.97 3.40
C PRO A 61 5.79 32.18 2.55
N TYR A 62 5.27 31.20 1.82
CA TYR A 62 6.09 30.26 1.03
C TYR A 62 5.39 29.79 -0.25
N TRP A 63 4.12 30.14 -0.43
CA TRP A 63 3.29 29.58 -1.48
C TRP A 63 3.41 30.34 -2.80
N ASP A 64 3.59 31.65 -2.78
CA ASP A 64 3.71 32.44 -4.01
C ASP A 64 5.04 32.14 -4.73
N PRO A 65 5.04 31.60 -5.96
CA PRO A 65 6.27 31.34 -6.72
C PRO A 65 6.93 32.61 -7.28
N THR A 66 6.24 33.75 -7.31
CA THR A 66 6.80 35.01 -7.83
C THR A 66 7.53 35.82 -6.79
N ASP A 67 7.27 35.59 -5.49
CA ASP A 67 8.04 36.19 -4.41
C ASP A 67 9.36 35.42 -4.21
N PRO A 68 10.53 36.07 -4.39
CA PRO A 68 11.83 35.40 -4.30
C PRO A 68 12.08 34.74 -2.93
N LYS A 69 11.56 35.32 -1.84
CA LYS A 69 11.72 34.76 -0.49
C LYS A 69 10.86 33.52 -0.28
N SER A 70 9.63 33.55 -0.79
CA SER A 70 8.74 32.38 -0.81
C SER A 70 9.34 31.26 -1.66
N GLN A 71 9.92 31.60 -2.81
CA GLN A 71 10.60 30.63 -3.67
C GLN A 71 11.82 30.00 -2.99
N GLU A 72 12.67 30.80 -2.34
CA GLU A 72 13.81 30.27 -1.56
C GLU A 72 13.33 29.31 -0.47
N LEU A 73 12.27 29.65 0.27
CA LEU A 73 11.71 28.78 1.30
C LEU A 73 11.12 27.50 0.71
N TRP A 74 10.48 27.57 -0.44
CA TRP A 74 9.93 26.41 -1.12
C TRP A 74 11.04 25.43 -1.53
N GLU A 75 12.04 25.92 -2.27
CA GLU A 75 13.12 25.09 -2.82
C GLU A 75 14.05 24.56 -1.74
N ALA A 76 14.48 25.42 -0.82
CA ALA A 76 15.47 25.04 0.18
C ALA A 76 14.87 24.27 1.35
N SER A 77 13.60 24.54 1.72
CA SER A 77 12.98 23.99 2.93
C SER A 77 11.80 23.07 2.62
N MET A 78 10.75 23.57 1.98
CA MET A 78 9.49 22.82 1.85
C MET A 78 9.68 21.55 1.01
N MET A 79 10.34 21.65 -0.14
CA MET A 79 10.51 20.52 -1.07
C MET A 79 11.37 19.37 -0.50
N PRO A 80 12.58 19.62 0.03
CA PRO A 80 13.36 18.57 0.70
C PRO A 80 12.64 17.98 1.92
N TRP A 81 11.86 18.80 2.62
CA TRP A 81 11.05 18.33 3.74
C TRP A 81 9.91 17.43 3.28
N LEU A 82 9.15 17.81 2.23
CA LEU A 82 8.05 17.02 1.67
C LEU A 82 8.50 15.64 1.19
N VAL A 83 9.65 15.57 0.52
CA VAL A 83 10.26 14.29 0.09
C VAL A 83 10.48 13.37 1.29
N ASN A 84 11.09 13.90 2.36
CA ASN A 84 11.39 13.12 3.55
C ASN A 84 10.14 12.75 4.36
N ALA A 85 9.22 13.69 4.53
CA ALA A 85 7.96 13.47 5.26
C ALA A 85 7.13 12.37 4.57
N THR A 86 6.98 12.46 3.24
CA THR A 86 6.27 11.47 2.42
C THR A 86 6.91 10.10 2.55
N ARG A 87 8.24 9.99 2.36
CA ARG A 87 8.96 8.72 2.47
C ARG A 87 8.83 8.10 3.86
N ASN A 88 9.02 8.89 4.92
CA ASN A 88 8.94 8.42 6.30
C ASN A 88 7.52 7.96 6.65
N LEU A 89 6.50 8.71 6.24
CA LEU A 89 5.11 8.36 6.48
C LEU A 89 4.68 7.13 5.69
N SER A 90 5.01 7.04 4.41
CA SER A 90 4.80 5.87 3.56
C SER A 90 5.41 4.60 4.17
N THR A 91 6.66 4.70 4.66
CA THR A 91 7.32 3.59 5.37
C THR A 91 6.59 3.21 6.64
N ALA A 92 6.12 4.19 7.41
CA ALA A 92 5.43 3.95 8.67
C ALA A 92 4.04 3.34 8.49
N MET A 93 3.28 3.79 7.48
CA MET A 93 1.98 3.24 7.12
C MET A 93 2.10 1.78 6.69
N HIS A 94 3.07 1.47 5.83
CA HIS A 94 3.36 0.09 5.44
C HIS A 94 3.76 -0.77 6.64
N ASN A 95 4.70 -0.30 7.47
CA ASN A 95 5.20 -1.06 8.62
C ASN A 95 4.15 -1.27 9.73
N TYR A 96 3.13 -0.41 9.81
CA TYR A 96 2.01 -0.59 10.73
C TYR A 96 1.30 -1.92 10.47
N ASN A 97 1.11 -2.28 9.19
CA ASN A 97 0.41 -3.52 8.81
C ASN A 97 1.33 -4.75 8.71
N THR A 98 2.64 -4.58 8.50
CA THR A 98 3.53 -5.71 8.18
C THR A 98 4.51 -6.12 9.28
N VAL A 99 4.96 -5.17 10.11
CA VAL A 99 6.01 -5.41 11.12
C VAL A 99 5.46 -5.26 12.52
N ARG A 100 4.58 -4.27 12.71
CA ARG A 100 3.98 -3.96 14.00
C ARG A 100 2.54 -4.43 14.02
N HIS A 101 2.29 -5.74 13.84
CA HIS A 101 0.98 -6.27 14.19
C HIS A 101 0.72 -5.94 15.66
N PRO A 102 -0.15 -4.97 15.97
CA PRO A 102 -0.42 -4.65 17.35
C PRO A 102 -1.19 -5.86 17.88
N MET A 103 -0.81 -6.38 19.05
CA MET A 103 -1.46 -7.54 19.65
C MET A 103 -2.98 -7.36 19.65
N GLY A 104 -3.68 -8.02 18.71
CA GLY A 104 -5.13 -7.96 18.53
C GLY A 104 -5.72 -6.80 17.72
N ALA A 105 -4.94 -5.90 17.11
CA ALA A 105 -5.49 -4.88 16.20
C ALA A 105 -5.43 -5.35 14.74
N GLY A 106 -6.52 -5.17 14.00
CA GLY A 106 -6.58 -5.47 12.57
C GLY A 106 -5.67 -4.56 11.74
N ASN A 107 -5.45 -4.94 10.47
CA ASN A 107 -4.74 -4.09 9.52
C ASN A 107 -5.52 -2.79 9.31
N LEU A 108 -4.78 -1.68 9.22
CA LEU A 108 -5.33 -0.38 8.92
C LEU A 108 -4.91 0.05 7.52
N VAL A 109 -5.84 -0.01 6.57
CA VAL A 109 -5.62 0.36 5.17
C VAL A 109 -6.10 1.78 4.96
N TYR A 110 -5.23 2.66 4.47
CA TYR A 110 -5.61 4.00 4.04
C TYR A 110 -5.96 3.99 2.56
N GLU A 111 -7.07 4.62 2.22
CA GLU A 111 -7.46 4.77 0.82
C GLU A 111 -6.77 6.00 0.20
N TRP A 112 -6.62 7.07 0.99
CA TRP A 112 -6.06 8.34 0.56
C TRP A 112 -5.10 8.97 1.58
N ALA A 113 -4.16 9.76 1.07
CA ALA A 113 -3.31 10.66 1.84
C ALA A 113 -3.59 12.13 1.44
N ASP A 114 -4.02 12.94 2.39
CA ASP A 114 -4.28 14.38 2.20
C ASP A 114 -3.05 15.21 2.58
N TYR A 115 -2.63 16.11 1.72
CA TYR A 115 -1.62 17.12 1.96
C TYR A 115 -2.31 18.48 2.08
N ASP A 116 -2.52 18.92 3.31
CA ASP A 116 -3.18 20.17 3.66
C ASP A 116 -2.13 21.27 3.87
N PHE A 117 -2.00 22.18 2.91
CA PHE A 117 -1.10 23.35 2.96
C PHE A 117 -1.78 24.60 3.57
N GLY A 118 -2.86 24.41 4.33
CA GLY A 118 -3.65 25.45 4.96
C GLY A 118 -4.58 26.11 3.95
N ALA A 119 -4.60 27.45 3.95
CA ALA A 119 -5.42 28.23 3.01
C ALA A 119 -4.92 28.17 1.55
N ASN A 120 -3.82 27.46 1.28
CA ASN A 120 -3.18 27.47 -0.03
C ASN A 120 -3.70 26.37 -0.97
N ALA A 121 -3.79 25.13 -0.47
CA ALA A 121 -4.23 23.96 -1.24
C ALA A 121 -4.49 22.77 -0.32
N LEU A 122 -5.41 21.91 -0.75
CA LEU A 122 -5.59 20.55 -0.25
C LEU A 122 -5.38 19.60 -1.42
N ILE A 123 -4.39 18.71 -1.33
CA ILE A 123 -4.09 17.72 -2.36
C ILE A 123 -4.32 16.33 -1.78
N ARG A 124 -5.24 15.57 -2.35
CA ARG A 124 -5.55 14.20 -1.97
C ARG A 124 -4.89 13.24 -2.95
N VAL A 125 -4.05 12.33 -2.46
CA VAL A 125 -3.31 11.38 -3.30
C VAL A 125 -3.67 9.95 -2.92
N LYS A 126 -3.91 9.11 -3.93
CA LYS A 126 -4.25 7.69 -3.72
C LYS A 126 -3.09 6.95 -3.06
N VAL A 127 -3.43 6.16 -2.05
CA VAL A 127 -2.52 5.22 -1.40
C VAL A 127 -2.63 3.87 -2.12
N ASP A 128 -1.48 3.23 -2.35
CA ASP A 128 -1.44 1.95 -3.04
C ASP A 128 -1.89 0.77 -2.15
N ALA A 129 -2.04 -0.40 -2.77
CA ALA A 129 -2.46 -1.62 -2.08
C ALA A 129 -1.51 -2.08 -0.96
N GLU A 130 -0.26 -1.61 -0.95
CA GLU A 130 0.71 -1.89 0.11
C GLU A 130 0.69 -0.85 1.24
N ASN A 131 -0.32 0.03 1.24
CA ASN A 131 -0.47 1.13 2.18
C ASN A 131 0.68 2.15 2.09
N ARG A 132 1.22 2.37 0.89
CA ARG A 132 2.30 3.34 0.65
C ARG A 132 1.77 4.57 -0.08
N ILE A 133 2.38 5.70 0.27
CA ILE A 133 2.19 6.95 -0.46
C ILE A 133 3.19 6.99 -1.61
N THR A 134 2.71 7.40 -2.79
CA THR A 134 3.54 7.59 -3.98
C THR A 134 4.67 8.60 -3.77
N GLY A 135 5.84 8.29 -4.33
CA GLY A 135 6.98 9.19 -4.35
C GLY A 135 6.79 10.42 -5.24
N TYR A 136 5.77 10.46 -6.10
CA TYR A 136 5.47 11.57 -7.00
C TYR A 136 4.88 12.80 -6.29
N MET A 137 4.38 12.64 -5.06
CA MET A 137 3.65 13.71 -4.37
C MET A 137 4.40 15.05 -4.28
N PRO A 138 5.71 15.12 -3.95
CA PRO A 138 6.43 16.40 -3.98
C PRO A 138 6.40 17.10 -5.34
N ALA A 139 6.50 16.35 -6.45
CA ALA A 139 6.40 16.92 -7.80
C ALA A 139 4.99 17.44 -8.09
N ILE A 140 3.95 16.68 -7.69
CA ILE A 140 2.55 17.09 -7.77
C ILE A 140 2.32 18.39 -6.99
N ALA A 141 2.79 18.48 -5.73
CA ALA A 141 2.69 19.72 -4.95
C ALA A 141 3.33 20.92 -5.64
N ASN A 142 4.51 20.74 -6.25
CA ASN A 142 5.20 21.81 -6.96
C ASN A 142 4.41 22.28 -8.19
N GLU A 143 3.86 21.35 -8.95
CA GLU A 143 3.04 21.69 -10.12
C GLU A 143 1.71 22.33 -9.72
N VAL A 144 1.02 21.81 -8.71
CA VAL A 144 -0.19 22.43 -8.14
C VAL A 144 0.07 23.86 -7.70
N ARG A 145 1.20 24.12 -7.02
CA ARG A 145 1.58 25.47 -6.61
C ARG A 145 1.73 26.41 -7.81
N THR A 146 2.36 25.96 -8.89
CA THR A 146 2.47 26.74 -10.13
C THR A 146 1.11 26.99 -10.78
N LEU A 147 0.30 25.94 -10.95
CA LEU A 147 -1.00 26.04 -11.64
C LEU A 147 -1.99 26.94 -10.90
N LEU A 148 -2.03 26.85 -9.56
CA LEU A 148 -2.86 27.73 -8.75
C LEU A 148 -2.40 29.19 -8.82
N HIS A 149 -1.09 29.45 -8.85
CA HIS A 149 -0.58 30.81 -9.03
C HIS A 149 -0.93 31.37 -10.41
N GLU A 150 -0.82 30.56 -11.46
CA GLU A 150 -1.16 30.94 -12.84
C GLU A 150 -2.68 31.11 -13.04
N GLY A 151 -3.51 30.70 -12.07
CA GLY A 151 -4.96 30.67 -12.20
C GLY A 151 -5.46 29.62 -13.21
N ALA A 152 -4.61 28.65 -13.56
CA ALA A 152 -4.89 27.66 -14.59
C ALA A 152 -6.03 26.71 -14.20
N LEU A 153 -6.27 26.54 -12.90
CA LEU A 153 -7.34 25.71 -12.34
C LEU A 153 -8.59 26.52 -11.95
N GLY A 154 -8.68 27.78 -12.36
CA GLY A 154 -9.77 28.67 -11.98
C GLY A 154 -9.75 29.11 -10.51
N GLU A 155 -10.84 29.71 -10.06
CA GLU A 155 -11.03 30.18 -8.68
C GLU A 155 -11.86 29.19 -7.86
N GLY A 156 -11.70 29.20 -6.53
CA GLY A 156 -12.56 28.41 -5.64
C GLY A 156 -12.24 26.91 -5.58
N VAL A 157 -11.04 26.50 -5.99
CA VAL A 157 -10.55 25.11 -5.82
C VAL A 157 -10.57 24.74 -4.33
N ALA A 158 -11.36 23.74 -3.97
CA ALA A 158 -11.46 23.23 -2.61
C ALA A 158 -10.47 22.09 -2.36
N MET A 159 -10.28 21.21 -3.35
CA MET A 159 -9.38 20.06 -3.24
C MET A 159 -8.94 19.57 -4.63
N ILE A 160 -7.73 19.04 -4.71
CA ILE A 160 -7.17 18.42 -5.92
C ILE A 160 -6.95 16.94 -5.62
N ARG A 161 -7.70 16.07 -6.29
CA ARG A 161 -7.63 14.61 -6.12
C ARG A 161 -6.76 13.99 -7.20
N VAL A 162 -5.84 13.13 -6.81
CA VAL A 162 -4.86 12.54 -7.71
C VAL A 162 -4.75 11.03 -7.47
N PRO A 163 -5.18 10.18 -8.43
CA PRO A 163 -5.93 10.53 -9.64
C PRO A 163 -7.36 11.04 -9.35
N SER A 164 -8.04 11.56 -10.37
CA SER A 164 -9.48 11.83 -10.32
C SER A 164 -10.26 10.54 -9.99
N ARG A 165 -11.49 10.68 -9.46
CA ARG A 165 -12.36 9.51 -9.20
C ARG A 165 -12.65 8.72 -10.48
N ALA A 166 -13.00 9.41 -11.57
CA ALA A 166 -13.32 8.76 -12.84
C ALA A 166 -12.10 8.06 -13.45
N SER A 167 -10.91 8.67 -13.37
CA SER A 167 -9.67 8.02 -13.80
C SER A 167 -9.35 6.80 -12.94
N TRP A 168 -9.49 6.90 -11.62
CA TRP A 168 -9.28 5.76 -10.72
C TRP A 168 -10.21 4.59 -11.04
N GLU A 169 -11.50 4.86 -11.18
CA GLU A 169 -12.49 3.84 -11.54
C GLU A 169 -12.16 3.19 -12.89
N ALA A 170 -11.79 3.99 -13.90
CA ALA A 170 -11.38 3.47 -15.20
C ALA A 170 -10.13 2.58 -15.12
N GLN A 171 -9.13 2.96 -14.33
CA GLN A 171 -7.92 2.16 -14.11
C GLN A 171 -8.24 0.82 -13.45
N VAL A 172 -9.08 0.83 -12.40
CA VAL A 172 -9.50 -0.40 -11.70
C VAL A 172 -10.27 -1.32 -12.65
N GLN A 173 -11.19 -0.79 -13.46
CA GLN A 173 -11.93 -1.59 -14.44
C GLN A 173 -11.01 -2.19 -15.51
N ALA A 174 -10.04 -1.42 -16.02
CA ALA A 174 -9.06 -1.89 -16.98
C ALA A 174 -8.18 -3.02 -16.41
N ALA A 175 -7.74 -2.88 -15.16
CA ALA A 175 -6.95 -3.90 -14.48
C ALA A 175 -7.74 -5.19 -14.24
N ARG A 176 -9.03 -5.09 -13.89
CA ARG A 176 -9.93 -6.26 -13.73
C ARG A 176 -10.17 -6.98 -15.05
N GLU A 177 -10.36 -6.23 -16.15
CA GLU A 177 -10.50 -6.81 -17.48
C GLU A 177 -9.21 -7.53 -17.92
N ALA A 178 -8.05 -6.91 -17.71
CA ALA A 178 -6.77 -7.54 -18.03
C ALA A 178 -6.55 -8.84 -17.25
N GLN A 179 -6.91 -8.87 -15.96
CA GLN A 179 -6.81 -10.08 -15.14
C GLN A 179 -7.73 -11.21 -15.65
N ARG A 180 -8.97 -10.87 -16.04
CA ARG A 180 -9.92 -11.83 -16.62
C ARG A 180 -9.39 -12.40 -17.94
N GLN A 181 -8.90 -11.56 -18.84
CA GLN A 181 -8.32 -12.00 -20.12
C GLN A 181 -7.09 -12.91 -19.91
N ALA A 182 -6.25 -12.59 -18.93
CA ALA A 182 -5.09 -13.43 -18.58
C ALA A 182 -5.51 -14.80 -18.04
N ALA A 183 -6.55 -14.85 -17.19
CA ALA A 183 -7.08 -16.11 -16.67
C ALA A 183 -7.71 -16.98 -17.76
N GLU A 184 -8.47 -16.38 -18.68
CA GLU A 184 -9.05 -17.07 -19.83
C GLU A 184 -7.97 -17.62 -20.77
N ALA A 185 -6.94 -16.83 -21.04
CA ALA A 185 -5.80 -17.27 -21.86
C ALA A 185 -5.02 -18.42 -21.20
N ALA A 186 -4.83 -18.37 -19.87
CA ALA A 186 -4.19 -19.45 -19.12
C ALA A 186 -5.01 -20.74 -19.16
N ALA A 187 -6.34 -20.66 -18.96
CA ALA A 187 -7.23 -21.80 -19.04
C ALA A 187 -7.27 -22.41 -20.46
N ALA A 188 -7.27 -21.57 -21.50
CA ALA A 188 -7.21 -22.03 -22.88
C ALA A 188 -5.87 -22.73 -23.19
N ALA A 189 -4.75 -22.20 -22.70
CA ALA A 189 -3.44 -22.82 -22.84
C ALA A 189 -3.36 -24.17 -22.10
N GLU A 190 -3.93 -24.27 -20.90
CA GLU A 190 -4.00 -25.52 -20.14
C GLU A 190 -4.88 -26.57 -20.84
N ALA A 191 -6.03 -26.18 -21.37
CA ALA A 191 -6.88 -27.07 -22.16
C ALA A 191 -6.17 -27.58 -23.42
N GLN A 192 -5.46 -26.71 -24.15
CA GLN A 192 -4.66 -27.10 -25.32
C GLN A 192 -3.50 -28.03 -24.96
N ALA A 193 -2.87 -27.84 -23.80
CA ALA A 193 -1.81 -28.72 -23.31
C ALA A 193 -2.36 -30.09 -22.92
N ALA A 194 -3.54 -30.15 -22.30
CA ALA A 194 -4.22 -31.40 -21.95
C ALA A 194 -4.65 -32.20 -23.20
N GLU A 195 -5.15 -31.53 -24.24
CA GLU A 195 -5.52 -32.17 -25.51
C GLU A 195 -4.30 -32.73 -26.26
N GLN A 196 -3.16 -32.04 -26.19
CA GLN A 196 -1.89 -32.52 -26.78
C GLN A 196 -1.23 -33.65 -25.96
N ALA A 197 -1.65 -33.87 -24.72
CA ALA A 197 -1.13 -34.91 -23.83
C ALA A 197 -1.93 -36.23 -23.88
N GLU A 198 -2.86 -36.40 -24.83
CA GLU A 198 -3.52 -37.69 -25.07
C GLU A 198 -2.48 -38.82 -25.29
N PRO A 199 -2.67 -40.01 -24.69
CA PRO A 199 -1.60 -40.99 -24.58
C PRO A 199 -1.25 -41.60 -25.93
N ALA A 200 0.05 -41.62 -26.25
CA ALA A 200 0.59 -42.47 -27.29
C ALA A 200 0.32 -43.94 -26.94
N ASP A 201 -0.47 -44.58 -27.81
CA ASP A 201 -0.70 -46.01 -28.03
C ASP A 201 -0.11 -47.00 -26.99
N PRO A 202 -0.94 -47.74 -26.22
CA PRO A 202 -0.46 -48.71 -25.22
C PRO A 202 0.24 -49.96 -25.81
N GLN A 203 0.46 -50.07 -27.12
CA GLN A 203 1.07 -51.23 -27.76
C GLN A 203 2.62 -51.30 -27.71
N ALA A 204 3.32 -50.35 -27.08
CA ALA A 204 4.78 -50.40 -26.95
C ALA A 204 5.32 -51.12 -25.69
N ALA A 205 4.46 -51.70 -24.85
CA ALA A 205 4.86 -52.31 -23.57
C ALA A 205 5.11 -53.84 -23.60
N GLU A 206 5.02 -54.51 -24.75
CA GLU A 206 5.32 -55.95 -24.88
C GLU A 206 6.63 -56.22 -25.66
N ALA A 207 7.77 -55.78 -25.12
CA ALA A 207 9.09 -56.25 -25.57
C ALA A 207 10.18 -56.09 -24.49
N ALA A 208 9.95 -56.63 -23.29
CA ALA A 208 11.03 -56.84 -22.31
C ALA A 208 10.71 -58.04 -21.42
N GLY A 209 10.56 -59.20 -22.04
CA GLY A 209 10.52 -60.48 -21.35
C GLY A 209 11.94 -61.06 -21.19
N ALA A 210 12.29 -61.32 -19.93
CA ALA A 210 13.20 -62.37 -19.43
C ALA A 210 14.68 -62.35 -19.85
N GLU A 211 15.60 -62.26 -18.87
CA GLU A 211 16.52 -63.36 -18.53
C GLU A 211 16.95 -63.28 -17.05
N ASP A 212 16.95 -64.45 -16.42
CA ASP A 212 17.22 -64.80 -15.02
C ASP A 212 18.71 -65.22 -14.86
N GLY A 213 19.28 -65.07 -13.65
CA GLY A 213 20.56 -65.71 -13.31
C GLY A 213 21.56 -64.92 -12.43
N SER A 214 21.42 -65.03 -11.11
CA SER A 214 22.46 -64.75 -10.08
C SER A 214 23.43 -65.95 -9.92
N PRO A 215 24.46 -65.98 -9.02
CA PRO A 215 25.30 -64.93 -8.39
C PRO A 215 26.83 -65.30 -8.37
N ALA A 216 27.72 -64.38 -7.98
CA ALA A 216 29.00 -64.75 -7.33
C ALA A 216 29.58 -63.61 -6.47
N ALA A 217 29.97 -63.97 -5.25
CA ALA A 217 30.44 -63.12 -4.16
C ALA A 217 31.97 -62.90 -4.15
N VAL A 218 32.43 -61.75 -3.65
CA VAL A 218 33.73 -61.64 -2.94
C VAL A 218 33.67 -60.57 -1.82
N VAL A 219 33.66 -61.08 -0.59
CA VAL A 219 34.21 -60.65 0.75
C VAL A 219 35.21 -59.45 0.70
N ALA A 220 35.27 -58.44 1.59
CA ALA A 220 35.32 -58.45 3.06
C ALA A 220 35.05 -57.04 3.71
N GLU A 221 34.55 -57.04 4.96
CA GLU A 221 34.24 -55.96 5.93
C GLU A 221 35.48 -55.32 6.64
N PRO A 222 35.39 -54.62 7.81
CA PRO A 222 34.69 -53.36 8.20
C PRO A 222 35.64 -52.40 8.98
N THR A 223 35.19 -51.21 9.42
CA THR A 223 35.55 -50.56 10.72
C THR A 223 34.67 -49.33 11.00
N GLU A 224 33.92 -49.37 12.10
CA GLU A 224 33.34 -48.25 12.89
C GLU A 224 34.20 -48.02 14.16
N PRO A 225 33.94 -47.09 15.12
CA PRO A 225 33.02 -45.93 15.20
C PRO A 225 33.70 -44.66 15.82
N ALA A 226 32.95 -43.56 16.03
CA ALA A 226 32.96 -42.78 17.30
C ALA A 226 32.05 -41.52 17.26
N GLU A 227 31.00 -41.51 18.07
CA GLU A 227 30.46 -40.34 18.81
C GLU A 227 31.35 -40.07 20.05
N PRO A 228 31.32 -38.92 20.78
CA PRO A 228 30.10 -38.32 21.35
C PRO A 228 30.08 -36.77 21.57
N ALA A 229 28.93 -36.22 21.99
CA ALA A 229 28.74 -35.47 23.25
C ALA A 229 27.67 -34.36 23.18
N ALA A 230 26.62 -34.52 24.00
CA ALA A 230 25.68 -33.48 24.41
C ALA A 230 26.28 -32.53 25.46
N PRO A 231 25.56 -31.45 25.83
CA PRO A 231 25.25 -31.34 27.25
C PRO A 231 23.77 -31.07 27.56
N GLN A 232 23.36 -31.61 28.71
CA GLN A 232 22.08 -31.46 29.39
C GLN A 232 21.97 -30.12 30.13
N ALA A 233 20.74 -29.64 30.31
CA ALA A 233 20.35 -28.82 31.46
C ALA A 233 18.94 -29.22 31.92
N ASP A 234 18.87 -29.71 33.16
CA ASP A 234 17.70 -29.96 34.01
C ASP A 234 16.96 -28.63 34.31
N ALA A 235 15.63 -28.56 34.15
CA ALA A 235 14.57 -28.85 35.13
C ALA A 235 13.86 -27.56 35.58
N ASP A 236 12.56 -27.44 35.30
CA ASP A 236 11.51 -27.45 36.33
C ASP A 236 10.13 -27.47 35.67
N ARG A 237 9.21 -28.25 36.22
CA ARG A 237 7.86 -28.52 35.69
C ARG A 237 6.86 -27.99 36.71
N ALA A 238 5.98 -27.09 36.28
CA ALA A 238 4.76 -26.77 37.00
C ALA A 238 3.58 -26.68 36.01
N ASP A 239 2.61 -27.56 36.23
CA ASP A 239 1.27 -27.62 35.63
C ASP A 239 0.53 -26.27 35.68
N ALA A 240 -0.10 -25.88 34.56
CA ALA A 240 -1.44 -25.28 34.53
C ALA A 240 -1.96 -25.17 33.08
N ASP A 241 -3.05 -25.88 32.80
CA ASP A 241 -4.07 -25.69 31.76
C ASP A 241 -3.63 -25.17 30.37
N VAL A 242 -3.66 -26.10 29.41
CA VAL A 242 -3.79 -25.78 27.97
C VAL A 242 -5.29 -25.73 27.66
N PRO A 243 -5.91 -24.55 27.46
CA PRO A 243 -7.18 -24.52 26.77
C PRO A 243 -6.93 -24.82 25.29
N GLU A 244 -7.74 -25.73 24.76
CA GLU A 244 -7.76 -26.15 23.36
C GLU A 244 -7.72 -24.93 22.43
N THR A 245 -6.78 -24.97 21.49
CA THR A 245 -6.69 -24.08 20.34
C THR A 245 -8.03 -24.11 19.60
N PRO A 246 -8.82 -23.02 19.56
CA PRO A 246 -9.88 -22.97 18.58
C PRO A 246 -9.22 -22.86 17.22
N GLU A 247 -9.70 -23.70 16.32
CA GLU A 247 -9.28 -23.81 14.93
C GLU A 247 -9.05 -22.44 14.31
N ALA A 248 -7.95 -22.35 13.54
CA ALA A 248 -7.67 -21.20 12.70
C ALA A 248 -8.92 -20.90 11.87
N SER A 249 -9.59 -19.80 12.22
CA SER A 249 -10.66 -19.23 11.43
C SER A 249 -10.06 -18.71 10.13
N GLU A 250 -9.99 -19.59 9.14
CA GLU A 250 -9.92 -19.25 7.72
C GLU A 250 -11.23 -18.56 7.32
N ASP A 251 -11.44 -17.32 7.77
CA ASP A 251 -12.34 -16.36 7.13
C ASP A 251 -12.27 -15.02 7.88
N VAL A 252 -11.26 -14.22 7.54
CA VAL A 252 -11.38 -12.77 7.63
C VAL A 252 -11.00 -12.23 6.28
N ALA A 253 -11.98 -12.25 5.37
CA ALA A 253 -11.98 -11.36 4.22
C ALA A 253 -11.88 -9.92 4.75
N GLY A 254 -10.66 -9.40 4.81
CA GLY A 254 -10.42 -7.99 5.03
C GLY A 254 -11.07 -7.17 3.91
N PRO A 255 -11.43 -5.91 4.16
CA PRO A 255 -11.98 -5.05 3.12
C PRO A 255 -10.93 -4.89 2.01
N ASP A 256 -11.35 -5.34 0.83
CA ASP A 256 -10.74 -5.19 -0.49
C ASP A 256 -9.68 -6.20 -0.97
N ALA A 257 -10.03 -7.49 -0.96
CA ALA A 257 -9.47 -8.45 -1.91
C ALA A 257 -9.97 -8.23 -3.38
N SER A 258 -10.60 -7.10 -3.71
CA SER A 258 -11.30 -6.87 -4.99
C SER A 258 -10.62 -5.86 -5.92
N THR A 259 -9.69 -5.05 -5.42
CA THR A 259 -8.87 -4.16 -6.25
C THR A 259 -7.62 -4.90 -6.74
N PRO A 260 -7.47 -5.13 -8.05
CA PRO A 260 -6.28 -5.80 -8.59
C PRO A 260 -5.02 -5.00 -8.29
N ALA A 261 -3.88 -5.69 -8.15
CA ALA A 261 -2.59 -5.01 -8.03
C ALA A 261 -2.16 -4.48 -9.41
N PHE A 262 -1.98 -3.16 -9.53
CA PHE A 262 -1.46 -2.49 -10.72
C PHE A 262 -0.74 -1.20 -10.34
N ASP A 263 0.09 -0.70 -11.26
CA ASP A 263 0.75 0.61 -11.12
C ASP A 263 -0.26 1.73 -11.37
N ILE A 264 -0.50 2.55 -10.34
CA ILE A 264 -1.46 3.66 -10.40
C ILE A 264 -0.93 4.77 -11.30
N ASP A 265 -1.74 5.17 -12.29
CA ASP A 265 -1.49 6.38 -13.07
C ASP A 265 -2.04 7.61 -12.34
N PHE A 266 -1.15 8.55 -12.02
CA PHE A 266 -1.44 9.80 -11.32
C PHE A 266 -1.56 11.01 -12.27
N SER A 267 -1.65 10.78 -13.59
CA SER A 267 -1.62 11.85 -14.59
C SER A 267 -2.91 12.67 -14.68
N VAL A 268 -4.07 12.08 -14.43
CA VAL A 268 -5.39 12.75 -14.51
C VAL A 268 -5.88 13.11 -13.12
N TRP A 269 -6.06 14.40 -12.86
CA TRP A 269 -6.42 14.96 -11.56
C TRP A 269 -7.88 15.40 -11.55
N GLY A 270 -8.59 15.21 -10.45
CA GLY A 270 -9.92 15.77 -10.23
C GLY A 270 -9.79 17.09 -9.47
N ILE A 271 -10.24 18.18 -10.07
CA ILE A 271 -10.29 19.51 -9.44
C ILE A 271 -11.69 19.68 -8.85
N GLU A 272 -11.80 19.57 -7.53
CA GLU A 272 -13.06 19.73 -6.80
C GLU A 272 -13.17 21.17 -6.31
N TYR A 273 -14.23 21.87 -6.73
CA TYR A 273 -14.49 23.26 -6.36
C TYR A 273 -15.42 23.35 -5.15
N ALA A 274 -15.43 24.51 -4.49
CA ALA A 274 -16.25 24.74 -3.30
C ALA A 274 -17.77 24.67 -3.54
N ASP A 275 -18.21 24.81 -4.80
CA ASP A 275 -19.60 24.66 -5.21
C ASP A 275 -20.01 23.20 -5.49
N GLY A 276 -19.07 22.26 -5.33
CA GLY A 276 -19.27 20.83 -5.56
C GLY A 276 -19.05 20.40 -7.02
N THR A 277 -18.72 21.32 -7.92
CA THR A 277 -18.35 20.96 -9.30
C THR A 277 -16.99 20.26 -9.33
N VAL A 278 -16.82 19.35 -10.28
CA VAL A 278 -15.58 18.61 -10.50
C VAL A 278 -15.23 18.67 -11.98
N VAL A 279 -13.97 19.02 -12.27
CA VAL A 279 -13.38 19.07 -13.62
C VAL A 279 -12.12 18.23 -13.63
N GLU A 280 -11.80 17.58 -14.74
CA GLU A 280 -10.55 16.82 -14.84
C GLU A 280 -9.41 17.68 -15.40
N TYR A 281 -8.21 17.49 -14.87
CA TYR A 281 -6.99 18.11 -15.37
C TYR A 281 -5.98 17.01 -15.72
N ASP A 282 -5.59 16.91 -16.97
CA ASP A 282 -4.54 16.01 -17.40
C ASP A 282 -3.18 16.71 -17.28
N SER A 283 -2.38 16.30 -16.29
CA SER A 283 -1.07 16.90 -15.98
C SER A 283 -0.01 16.61 -17.03
N ALA A 284 -0.12 15.49 -17.76
CA ALA A 284 0.81 15.13 -18.82
C ALA A 284 0.68 16.04 -20.06
N THR A 285 -0.56 16.42 -20.38
CA THR A 285 -0.88 17.30 -21.52
C THR A 285 -1.13 18.75 -21.12
N ARG A 286 -1.26 19.02 -19.81
CA ARG A 286 -1.62 20.31 -19.21
C ARG A 286 -2.95 20.86 -19.74
N THR A 287 -3.98 20.01 -19.76
CA THR A 287 -5.31 20.36 -20.28
C THR A 287 -6.41 20.12 -19.26
N LEU A 288 -7.36 21.06 -19.16
CA LEU A 288 -8.62 20.86 -18.44
C LEU A 288 -9.64 20.18 -19.35
N ARG A 289 -10.44 19.26 -18.78
CA ARG A 289 -11.41 18.40 -19.47
C ARG A 289 -12.75 18.39 -18.74
#